data_AF-A0A846DZX2-F1
#
_entry.id   AF-A0A846DZX2-F1
#
_cell.length_a   1.000
_cell.length_b   1.000
_cell.length_c   1.000
_cell.angle_alpha   90.00
_cell.angle_beta   90.00
_cell.angle_gamma   90.00
#
_symmetry.space_group_name_H-M   'P 1'
#
loop_
_entity.id
_entity.type
_entity.pdbx_description
1 polymer ?
#
loop_
_entity_poly.entity_id
_entity_poly.type
_entity_poly.pdbx_seq_one_letter_code
_entity_poly.pdbx_strand_id
1 'polypeptide(L)'
;MTPMKDGNREAKRTQPDKQPQGPSGYREVGCGTVTLYDTEKTRLQTVRYGRMPEKNKVTLHEQLEAECQSILHLRPDLTVVMLADGAKDNWQSLGTLDFGLAPDIPPPKVVNIVDFFHGAEHLKEGCDAIWGKASVETKAQFERLRILLKEDPKGVNKVINVLRYHVGRIKAPTRKKRIRKQLTYFRNQRHRMRYADYLQQGLPIASGVVEAACKTLVTQRMKCSGMAWKQAGGQAILTLRSLIQSDRWQRGWNLIKCAFCTPVTICA
;
A
#
# COMPACT_ATOMS: atom_id res chain seq x y z
N MET A 1 -9.46 6.24 -3.89
CA MET A 1 -10.18 7.02 -4.92
C MET A 1 -10.95 8.17 -4.29
N THR A 2 -11.04 9.33 -4.94
CA THR A 2 -11.78 10.52 -4.49
C THR A 2 -12.55 11.13 -5.67
N PRO A 3 -13.76 11.70 -5.46
CA PRO A 3 -14.48 12.43 -6.49
C PRO A 3 -13.77 13.76 -6.83
N MET A 4 -13.52 13.98 -8.11
CA MET A 4 -12.83 15.17 -8.63
C MET A 4 -13.80 16.10 -9.36
N LYS A 5 -13.65 17.42 -9.18
CA LYS A 5 -14.29 18.44 -10.02
C LYS A 5 -13.60 18.55 -11.38
N ASP A 6 -12.28 18.37 -11.40
CA ASP A 6 -11.44 18.49 -12.61
C ASP A 6 -11.30 17.15 -13.37
N GLY A 7 -12.02 16.11 -12.92
CA GLY A 7 -12.01 14.81 -13.59
C GLY A 7 -12.93 14.88 -14.80
N ASN A 8 -12.37 14.98 -16.01
CA ASN A 8 -13.08 14.96 -17.30
C ASN A 8 -14.27 13.98 -17.30
N ARG A 9 -15.46 14.47 -16.93
CA ARG A 9 -16.68 13.65 -16.82
C ARG A 9 -17.18 13.24 -18.21
N GLU A 10 -16.83 14.02 -19.23
CA GLU A 10 -17.26 13.86 -20.61
C GLU A 10 -16.29 13.01 -21.45
N ALA A 11 -14.97 13.16 -21.29
CA ALA A 11 -13.99 12.49 -22.16
C ALA A 11 -13.90 10.96 -21.99
N LYS A 12 -14.41 10.39 -20.89
CA LYS A 12 -14.43 8.92 -20.68
C LYS A 12 -15.67 8.24 -21.28
N ARG A 13 -16.68 9.00 -21.72
CA ARG A 13 -17.92 8.44 -22.33
C ARG A 13 -17.74 8.06 -23.80
N THR A 14 -16.65 8.48 -24.45
CA THR A 14 -16.44 8.40 -25.91
C THR A 14 -15.32 7.45 -26.36
N GLN A 15 -14.74 6.62 -25.49
CA GLN A 15 -13.75 5.61 -25.90
C GLN A 15 -14.35 4.19 -25.96
N PRO A 16 -14.56 3.61 -27.17
CA PRO A 16 -15.26 2.33 -27.33
C PRO A 16 -14.49 1.09 -26.85
N ASP A 17 -13.17 1.20 -26.61
CA ASP A 17 -12.29 0.03 -26.42
C ASP A 17 -11.70 -0.17 -25.01
N LYS A 18 -12.16 0.57 -24.01
CA LYS A 18 -11.73 0.37 -22.61
C LYS A 18 -12.91 0.20 -21.69
N GLN A 19 -13.00 -0.95 -21.03
CA GLN A 19 -13.91 -1.15 -19.91
C GLN A 19 -13.66 -0.04 -18.85
N PRO A 20 -14.66 0.78 -18.52
CA PRO A 20 -14.50 1.83 -17.53
C PRO A 20 -14.28 1.21 -16.15
N GLN A 21 -13.11 1.46 -15.55
CA GLN A 21 -12.84 1.13 -14.15
C GLN A 21 -13.18 2.34 -13.27
N GLY A 22 -14.12 2.15 -12.35
CA GLY A 22 -14.57 3.14 -11.36
C GLY A 22 -15.62 4.15 -11.89
N PRO A 23 -16.43 4.73 -10.99
CA PRO A 23 -17.43 5.75 -11.37
C PRO A 23 -16.76 6.96 -12.02
N SER A 24 -17.38 7.52 -13.07
CA SER A 24 -16.88 8.70 -13.79
C SER A 24 -16.55 9.85 -12.82
N GLY A 25 -15.42 10.53 -13.02
CA GLY A 25 -14.96 11.62 -12.16
C GLY A 25 -14.20 11.20 -10.90
N TYR A 26 -14.03 9.91 -10.59
CA TYR A 26 -13.19 9.45 -9.48
C TYR A 26 -11.75 9.17 -9.92
N ARG A 27 -10.77 9.56 -9.10
CA ARG A 27 -9.35 9.27 -9.33
C ARG A 27 -8.67 8.75 -8.06
N GLU A 28 -7.64 7.92 -8.22
CA GLU A 28 -6.92 7.31 -7.09
C GLU A 28 -6.12 8.35 -6.31
N VAL A 29 -6.21 8.30 -4.97
CA VAL A 29 -5.43 9.15 -4.05
C VAL A 29 -4.28 8.29 -3.58
N GLY A 30 -3.06 8.80 -3.65
CA GLY A 30 -1.88 8.14 -3.09
C GLY A 30 -1.90 8.22 -1.57
N CYS A 31 -1.57 7.12 -0.90
CA CYS A 31 -1.38 7.10 0.55
C CYS A 31 -0.21 6.18 0.88
N GLY A 32 0.64 6.64 1.80
CA GLY A 32 1.82 5.92 2.26
C GLY A 32 2.09 6.26 3.71
N THR A 33 2.81 5.37 4.39
CA THR A 33 3.19 5.59 5.79
C THR A 33 4.63 5.19 6.04
N VAL A 34 5.26 5.86 7.00
CA VAL A 34 6.52 5.43 7.62
C VAL A 34 6.20 5.13 9.08
N THR A 35 6.52 3.92 9.53
CA THR A 35 6.18 3.46 10.88
C THR A 35 7.40 2.93 11.61
N LEU A 36 7.61 3.43 12.83
CA LEU A 36 8.67 2.97 13.72
C LEU A 36 8.11 1.95 14.70
N TYR A 37 8.90 0.89 14.91
CA TYR A 37 8.64 -0.15 15.91
C TYR A 37 9.84 -0.25 16.83
N ASP A 38 9.61 -0.59 18.10
CA ASP A 38 10.68 -0.97 19.02
C ASP A 38 11.06 -2.45 18.88
N THR A 39 11.99 -2.89 19.72
CA THR A 39 12.47 -4.27 19.81
C THR A 39 11.40 -5.26 20.30
N GLU A 40 10.38 -4.78 21.01
CA GLU A 40 9.24 -5.58 21.49
C GLU A 40 8.13 -5.67 20.45
N LYS A 41 8.36 -5.15 19.23
CA LYS A 41 7.39 -5.10 18.13
C LYS A 41 6.22 -4.16 18.41
N THR A 42 6.37 -3.27 19.39
CA THR A 42 5.37 -2.25 19.71
C THR A 42 5.54 -1.08 18.75
N ARG A 43 4.43 -0.63 18.19
CA ARG A 43 4.41 0.50 17.26
C ARG A 43 4.59 1.79 18.03
N LEU A 44 5.67 2.51 17.77
CA LEU A 44 6.02 3.76 18.44
C LEU A 44 5.38 4.97 17.77
N GLN A 45 5.56 5.10 16.45
CA GLN A 45 5.05 6.24 15.69
C GLN A 45 4.68 5.80 14.28
N THR A 46 3.62 6.40 13.73
CA THR A 46 3.29 6.30 12.31
C THR A 46 3.14 7.71 11.74
N VAL A 47 3.94 7.99 10.72
CA VAL A 47 3.82 9.17 9.87
C VAL A 47 3.01 8.79 8.65
N ARG A 48 2.02 9.60 8.30
CA ARG A 48 1.06 9.32 7.24
C ARG A 48 1.12 10.42 6.20
N TYR A 49 1.16 10.03 4.93
CA TYR A 49 1.11 10.94 3.79
C TYR A 49 -0.10 10.63 2.92
N GLY A 50 -0.75 11.69 2.45
CA GLY A 50 -1.82 11.62 1.47
C GLY A 50 -1.57 12.58 0.32
N ARG A 51 -1.64 12.07 -0.90
CA ARG A 51 -1.49 12.85 -2.13
C ARG A 51 -2.71 12.71 -3.02
N MET A 52 -3.27 13.85 -3.41
CA MET A 52 -4.30 13.90 -4.45
C MET A 52 -3.79 13.22 -5.72
N PRO A 53 -4.70 12.77 -6.60
CA PRO A 53 -4.34 11.96 -7.76
C PRO A 53 -3.22 12.59 -8.59
N GLU A 54 -2.09 11.91 -8.68
CA GLU A 54 -0.93 12.33 -9.45
C GLU A 54 -0.40 11.14 -10.26
N LYS A 55 0.14 11.40 -11.45
CA LYS A 55 0.72 10.34 -12.28
C LYS A 55 1.93 9.76 -11.54
N ASN A 56 2.02 8.44 -11.48
CA ASN A 56 3.13 7.70 -10.86
C ASN A 56 3.41 8.00 -9.38
N LYS A 57 2.55 8.75 -8.67
CA LYS A 57 2.70 9.03 -7.23
C LYS A 57 4.05 9.68 -6.87
N VAL A 58 4.61 10.51 -7.77
CA VAL A 58 5.96 11.09 -7.64
C VAL A 58 6.15 11.80 -6.31
N THR A 59 5.28 12.77 -5.98
CA THR A 59 5.41 13.52 -4.72
C THR A 59 5.25 12.63 -3.49
N LEU A 60 4.38 11.62 -3.55
CA LEU A 60 4.25 10.67 -2.44
C LEU A 60 5.56 9.91 -2.19
N HIS A 61 6.23 9.48 -3.26
CA HIS A 61 7.52 8.79 -3.13
C HIS A 61 8.59 9.70 -2.57
N GLU A 62 8.71 10.94 -3.07
CA GLU A 62 9.65 11.94 -2.54
C GLU A 62 9.43 12.20 -1.04
N GLN A 63 8.16 12.26 -0.60
CA GLN A 63 7.84 12.45 0.82
C GLN A 63 8.22 11.25 1.69
N LEU A 64 7.99 10.02 1.20
CA LEU A 64 8.39 8.81 1.90
C LEU A 64 9.92 8.67 1.95
N GLU A 65 10.59 9.03 0.85
CA GLU A 65 12.04 9.04 0.76
C GLU A 65 12.65 10.02 1.76
N ALA A 66 12.23 11.29 1.73
CA ALA A 66 12.71 12.32 2.64
C ALA A 66 12.46 11.96 4.12
N GLU A 67 11.30 11.35 4.43
CA GLU A 67 11.00 10.89 5.77
C GLU A 67 11.96 9.76 6.20
N CYS A 68 12.20 8.76 5.34
CA CYS A 68 13.17 7.70 5.59
C CYS A 68 14.59 8.24 5.76
N GLN A 69 15.04 9.16 4.89
CA GLN A 69 16.34 9.82 4.98
C GLN A 69 16.51 10.54 6.32
N SER A 70 15.50 11.31 6.75
CA SER A 70 15.56 12.03 8.03
C SER A 70 15.71 11.11 9.24
N ILE A 71 15.08 9.94 9.20
CA ILE A 71 15.16 8.93 10.26
C ILE A 71 16.52 8.23 10.24
N LEU A 72 16.96 7.79 9.06
CA LEU A 72 18.21 7.04 8.89
C LEU A 72 19.45 7.92 9.11
N HIS A 73 19.35 9.23 8.88
CA HIS A 73 20.39 10.18 9.26
C HIS A 73 20.67 10.16 10.77
N LEU A 74 19.63 9.97 11.60
CA LEU A 74 19.77 9.90 13.06
C LEU A 74 20.05 8.48 13.55
N ARG A 75 19.53 7.46 12.84
CA ARG A 75 19.59 6.05 13.21
C ARG A 75 19.90 5.17 11.99
N PRO A 76 21.15 5.21 11.50
CA PRO A 76 21.55 4.45 10.32
C PRO A 76 21.54 2.93 10.53
N ASP A 77 21.49 2.49 11.79
CA ASP A 77 21.48 1.09 12.20
C ASP A 77 20.11 0.40 12.03
N LEU A 78 19.05 1.15 11.72
CA LEU A 78 17.70 0.59 11.60
C LEU A 78 17.57 -0.35 10.39
N THR A 79 16.82 -1.44 10.61
CA THR A 79 16.33 -2.27 9.50
C THR A 79 15.14 -1.60 8.83
N VAL A 80 15.22 -1.42 7.52
CA VAL A 80 14.13 -0.86 6.70
C VAL A 80 13.27 -1.99 6.17
N VAL A 81 11.97 -1.95 6.47
CA VAL A 81 10.99 -2.89 5.92
C VAL A 81 10.14 -2.19 4.87
N MET A 82 10.29 -2.60 3.61
CA MET A 82 9.44 -2.17 2.50
C MET A 82 8.25 -3.11 2.40
N LEU A 83 7.07 -2.63 2.76
CA LEU A 83 5.84 -3.40 2.82
C LEU A 83 4.79 -2.83 1.86
N ALA A 84 4.41 -3.61 0.85
CA ALA A 84 3.44 -3.19 -0.16
C ALA A 84 2.63 -4.39 -0.68
N ASP A 85 1.56 -4.12 -1.41
CA ASP A 85 0.87 -5.16 -2.18
C ASP A 85 1.78 -5.73 -3.30
N GLY A 86 1.25 -6.65 -4.10
CA GLY A 86 2.01 -7.24 -5.20
C GLY A 86 2.09 -6.39 -6.48
N ALA A 87 1.65 -5.13 -6.48
CA ALA A 87 1.63 -4.28 -7.67
C ALA A 87 3.04 -3.86 -8.10
N LYS A 88 3.33 -3.99 -9.41
CA LYS A 88 4.66 -3.73 -9.97
C LYS A 88 5.14 -2.30 -9.69
N ASP A 89 4.27 -1.32 -9.85
CA ASP A 89 4.60 0.11 -9.73
C ASP A 89 5.05 0.46 -8.30
N ASN A 90 4.43 -0.16 -7.28
CA ASN A 90 4.84 0.01 -5.88
C ASN A 90 6.28 -0.50 -5.68
N TRP A 91 6.61 -1.69 -6.21
CA TRP A 91 7.95 -2.26 -6.08
C TRP A 91 9.03 -1.55 -6.90
N GLN A 92 8.66 -0.98 -8.05
CA GLN A 92 9.57 -0.14 -8.82
C GLN A 92 9.94 1.11 -8.02
N SER A 93 8.94 1.76 -7.44
CA SER A 93 9.13 3.01 -6.69
C SER A 93 9.88 2.79 -5.37
N LEU A 94 9.54 1.74 -4.63
CA LEU A 94 10.26 1.38 -3.41
C LEU A 94 11.71 0.95 -3.70
N GLY A 95 11.95 0.30 -4.83
CA GLY A 95 13.28 -0.15 -5.24
C GLY A 95 14.22 0.98 -5.68
N THR A 96 13.72 2.19 -5.88
CA THR A 96 14.52 3.37 -6.25
C THR A 96 14.73 4.35 -5.11
N LEU A 97 14.29 4.03 -3.88
CA LEU A 97 14.45 4.93 -2.74
C LEU A 97 15.92 5.13 -2.41
N ASP A 98 16.33 6.40 -2.32
CA ASP A 98 17.63 6.79 -1.78
C ASP A 98 17.54 7.02 -0.28
N PHE A 99 18.38 6.33 0.50
CA PHE A 99 18.43 6.47 1.95
C PHE A 99 19.29 7.64 2.44
N GLY A 100 20.02 8.33 1.55
CA GLY A 100 20.73 9.57 1.87
C GLY A 100 21.80 9.40 2.94
N LEU A 101 22.37 8.20 3.08
CA LEU A 101 23.46 7.91 4.01
C LEU A 101 24.80 8.37 3.43
N ALA A 102 25.69 8.85 4.30
CA ALA A 102 27.03 9.22 3.91
C ALA A 102 27.82 7.99 3.40
N PRO A 103 28.79 8.15 2.48
CA PRO A 103 29.49 7.03 1.83
C PRO A 103 30.24 6.09 2.79
N ASP A 104 30.61 6.58 3.97
CA ASP A 104 31.29 5.85 5.04
C ASP A 104 30.33 5.06 5.95
N ILE A 105 29.02 5.30 5.83
CA ILE A 105 27.99 4.59 6.60
C ILE A 105 27.52 3.38 5.78
N PRO A 106 27.54 2.16 6.36
CA PRO A 106 27.00 0.98 5.69
C PRO A 106 25.53 1.15 5.31
N PRO A 107 25.09 0.63 4.14
CA PRO A 107 23.68 0.68 3.77
C PRO A 107 22.82 -0.08 4.77
N PRO A 108 21.57 0.37 5.02
CA PRO A 108 20.71 -0.28 5.99
C PRO A 108 20.30 -1.67 5.48
N LYS A 109 20.02 -2.58 6.40
CA LYS A 109 19.38 -3.85 6.05
C LYS A 109 17.98 -3.55 5.51
N VAL A 110 17.71 -3.89 4.24
CA VAL A 110 16.39 -3.74 3.61
C VAL A 110 15.69 -5.09 3.48
N VAL A 111 14.44 -5.16 3.93
CA VAL A 111 13.57 -6.35 3.78
C VAL A 111 12.32 -5.98 2.99
N ASN A 112 12.13 -6.66 1.86
CA ASN A 112 10.96 -6.50 1.00
C ASN A 112 9.90 -7.55 1.33
N ILE A 113 8.70 -7.10 1.72
CA ILE A 113 7.61 -7.97 2.15
C ILE A 113 6.34 -7.64 1.37
N VAL A 114 5.75 -8.65 0.72
CA VAL A 114 4.41 -8.48 0.15
C VAL A 114 3.38 -8.55 1.26
N ASP A 115 2.38 -7.71 1.21
CA ASP A 115 1.27 -7.73 2.14
C ASP A 115 0.61 -9.11 2.20
N PHE A 116 0.55 -9.69 3.40
CA PHE A 116 0.03 -11.03 3.62
C PHE A 116 -1.45 -11.16 3.27
N PHE A 117 -2.28 -10.15 3.55
CA PHE A 117 -3.71 -10.21 3.27
C PHE A 117 -4.00 -10.14 1.76
N HIS A 118 -3.28 -9.30 1.01
CA HIS A 118 -3.32 -9.30 -0.45
C HIS A 118 -2.82 -10.64 -1.02
N GLY A 119 -1.74 -11.19 -0.46
CA GLY A 119 -1.28 -12.54 -0.80
C GLY A 119 -2.35 -13.60 -0.55
N ALA A 120 -3.11 -13.48 0.55
CA ALA A 120 -4.21 -14.38 0.88
C ALA A 120 -5.42 -14.20 -0.06
N GLU A 121 -5.71 -13.00 -0.55
CA GLU A 121 -6.75 -12.78 -1.58
C GLU A 121 -6.40 -13.51 -2.88
N HIS A 122 -5.15 -13.41 -3.33
CA HIS A 122 -4.66 -14.17 -4.47
C HIS A 122 -4.73 -15.69 -4.26
N LEU A 123 -4.43 -16.16 -3.04
CA LEU A 123 -4.60 -17.56 -2.66
C LEU A 123 -6.07 -17.97 -2.74
N LYS A 124 -6.99 -17.14 -2.23
CA LYS A 124 -8.44 -17.40 -2.24
C LYS A 124 -8.98 -17.53 -3.66
N GLU A 125 -8.59 -16.62 -4.55
CA GLU A 125 -8.95 -16.68 -5.97
C GLU A 125 -8.42 -17.95 -6.66
N GLY A 126 -7.23 -18.40 -6.26
CA GLY A 126 -6.66 -19.68 -6.72
C GLY A 126 -7.50 -20.87 -6.24
N CYS A 127 -7.85 -20.88 -4.96
CA CYS A 127 -8.68 -21.94 -4.36
C CYS A 127 -10.07 -21.98 -5.01
N ASP A 128 -10.74 -20.84 -5.18
CA ASP A 128 -12.04 -20.73 -5.84
C ASP A 128 -12.01 -21.26 -7.28
N ALA A 129 -10.90 -21.07 -7.99
CA ALA A 129 -10.75 -21.59 -9.34
C ALA A 129 -10.51 -23.12 -9.37
N ILE A 130 -9.94 -23.70 -8.31
CA ILE A 130 -9.63 -25.13 -8.20
C ILE A 130 -10.84 -25.93 -7.68
N TRP A 131 -11.47 -25.50 -6.60
CA TRP A 131 -12.49 -26.28 -5.88
C TRP A 131 -13.90 -25.67 -5.96
N GLY A 132 -14.06 -24.59 -6.72
CA GLY A 132 -15.34 -23.92 -6.92
C GLY A 132 -15.64 -22.86 -5.86
N LYS A 133 -16.31 -21.77 -6.26
CA LYS A 133 -16.60 -20.66 -5.37
C LYS A 133 -17.59 -21.10 -4.29
N ALA A 134 -17.32 -20.70 -3.03
CA ALA A 134 -18.18 -20.94 -1.88
C ALA A 134 -18.46 -22.42 -1.52
N SER A 135 -17.64 -23.37 -1.99
CA SER A 135 -17.73 -24.75 -1.53
C SER A 135 -17.05 -24.94 -0.16
N VAL A 136 -17.50 -25.95 0.61
CA VAL A 136 -16.89 -26.34 1.89
C VAL A 136 -15.43 -26.74 1.69
N GLU A 137 -15.15 -27.48 0.61
CA GLU A 137 -13.79 -27.88 0.26
C GLU A 137 -12.89 -26.67 -0.01
N THR A 138 -13.36 -25.67 -0.76
CA THR A 138 -12.59 -24.44 -1.01
C THR A 138 -12.25 -23.71 0.28
N LYS A 139 -13.21 -23.60 1.21
CA LYS A 139 -12.97 -22.96 2.51
C LYS A 139 -11.91 -23.71 3.30
N ALA A 140 -12.01 -25.04 3.39
CA ALA A 140 -11.05 -25.87 4.10
C ALA A 140 -9.64 -25.79 3.50
N GLN A 141 -9.52 -25.90 2.16
CA GLN A 141 -8.22 -25.81 1.49
C GLN A 141 -7.62 -24.41 1.57
N PHE A 142 -8.45 -23.36 1.48
CA PHE A 142 -8.00 -21.98 1.67
C PHE A 142 -7.41 -21.77 3.05
N GLU A 143 -8.11 -22.14 4.13
CA GLU A 143 -7.60 -21.96 5.50
C GLU A 143 -6.31 -22.74 5.73
N ARG A 144 -6.27 -24.01 5.31
CA ARG A 144 -5.07 -24.84 5.38
C ARG A 144 -3.88 -24.19 4.66
N LEU A 145 -4.06 -23.75 3.42
CA LEU A 145 -2.98 -23.14 2.63
C LEU A 145 -2.59 -21.75 3.16
N ARG A 146 -3.53 -21.02 3.75
CA ARG A 146 -3.28 -19.71 4.36
C ARG A 146 -2.40 -19.84 5.61
N ILE A 147 -2.68 -20.83 6.46
CA ILE A 147 -1.82 -21.18 7.61
C ILE A 147 -0.44 -21.58 7.12
N LEU A 148 -0.35 -22.51 6.16
CA LEU A 148 0.93 -22.92 5.58
C LEU A 148 1.70 -21.75 4.98
N LEU A 149 1.05 -20.86 4.23
CA LEU A 149 1.69 -19.69 3.64
C LEU A 149 2.32 -18.80 4.71
N LYS A 150 1.63 -18.62 5.85
CA LYS A 150 2.04 -17.73 6.93
C LYS A 150 3.13 -18.32 7.82
N GLU A 151 2.99 -19.57 8.21
CA GLU A 151 3.71 -20.16 9.35
C GLU A 151 4.77 -21.19 8.93
N ASP A 152 4.72 -21.71 7.70
CA ASP A 152 5.71 -22.67 7.22
C ASP A 152 6.87 -21.95 6.50
N PRO A 153 8.15 -22.22 6.82
CA PRO A 153 9.29 -21.65 6.11
C PRO A 153 9.31 -21.94 4.60
N LYS A 154 8.66 -23.02 4.17
CA LYS A 154 8.46 -23.40 2.75
C LYS A 154 7.03 -23.10 2.28
N GLY A 155 6.25 -22.30 3.01
CA GLY A 155 4.83 -22.03 2.78
C GLY A 155 4.50 -21.60 1.34
N VAL A 156 5.19 -20.59 0.83
CA VAL A 156 5.00 -20.13 -0.57
C VAL A 156 5.30 -21.22 -1.60
N ASN A 157 6.28 -22.10 -1.34
CA ASN A 157 6.61 -23.21 -2.23
C ASN A 157 5.49 -24.26 -2.24
N LYS A 158 4.91 -24.55 -1.08
CA LYS A 158 3.77 -25.46 -0.95
C LYS A 158 2.55 -24.92 -1.72
N VAL A 159 2.24 -23.63 -1.57
CA VAL A 159 1.18 -22.97 -2.35
C VAL A 159 1.43 -23.07 -3.86
N ILE A 160 2.64 -22.72 -4.31
CA ILE A 160 3.03 -22.81 -5.72
C ILE A 160 2.86 -24.25 -6.25
N ASN A 161 3.26 -25.26 -5.48
CA ASN A 161 3.15 -26.67 -5.88
C ASN A 161 1.69 -27.11 -6.04
N VAL A 162 0.81 -26.70 -5.12
CA VAL A 162 -0.64 -26.98 -5.20
C VAL A 162 -1.24 -26.33 -6.44
N LEU A 163 -0.99 -25.04 -6.66
CA LEU A 163 -1.47 -24.34 -7.85
C LEU A 163 -0.97 -25.00 -9.14
N ARG A 164 0.32 -25.37 -9.20
CA ARG A 164 0.92 -26.05 -10.36
C ARG A 164 0.26 -27.40 -10.63
N TYR A 165 0.04 -28.19 -9.58
CA TYR A 165 -0.61 -29.50 -9.68
C TYR A 165 -2.00 -29.41 -10.32
N HIS A 166 -2.82 -28.44 -9.90
CA HIS A 166 -4.18 -28.27 -10.42
C HIS A 166 -4.23 -27.60 -11.80
N VAL A 167 -3.30 -26.70 -12.14
CA VAL A 167 -3.19 -26.16 -13.52
C VAL A 167 -3.00 -27.29 -14.53
N GLY A 168 -2.25 -28.34 -14.18
CA GLY A 168 -2.04 -29.50 -15.07
C GLY A 168 -3.29 -30.35 -15.32
N ARG A 169 -4.24 -30.37 -14.37
CA ARG A 169 -5.40 -31.28 -14.39
C ARG A 169 -6.72 -30.62 -14.82
N ILE A 170 -6.86 -29.31 -14.62
CA ILE A 170 -8.09 -28.61 -14.97
C ILE A 170 -8.20 -28.42 -16.48
N LYS A 171 -9.23 -29.05 -17.08
CA LYS A 171 -9.53 -28.97 -18.51
C LYS A 171 -10.18 -27.64 -18.91
N ALA A 172 -11.05 -27.09 -18.06
CA ALA A 172 -11.79 -25.86 -18.34
C ALA A 172 -10.83 -24.66 -18.57
N PRO A 173 -10.76 -24.07 -19.78
CA PRO A 173 -9.77 -23.05 -20.12
C PRO A 173 -9.84 -21.79 -19.26
N THR A 174 -11.05 -21.33 -18.93
CA THR A 174 -11.30 -20.15 -18.11
C THR A 174 -10.76 -20.33 -16.68
N ARG A 175 -11.05 -21.47 -16.05
CA ARG A 175 -10.52 -21.84 -14.73
C ARG A 175 -9.01 -22.00 -14.77
N LYS A 176 -8.47 -22.69 -15.78
CA LYS A 176 -7.03 -22.87 -15.98
C LYS A 176 -6.30 -21.52 -16.08
N LYS A 177 -6.87 -20.54 -16.80
CA LYS A 177 -6.33 -19.17 -16.90
C LYS A 177 -6.33 -18.46 -15.54
N ARG A 178 -7.41 -18.57 -14.74
CA ARG A 178 -7.47 -18.00 -13.39
C ARG A 178 -6.39 -18.58 -12.48
N ILE A 179 -6.18 -19.89 -12.47
CA ILE A 179 -5.16 -20.53 -11.63
C ILE A 179 -3.75 -20.15 -12.11
N ARG A 180 -3.51 -20.12 -13.43
CA ARG A 180 -2.24 -19.65 -14.00
C ARG A 180 -1.91 -18.22 -13.57
N LYS A 181 -2.90 -17.32 -13.55
CA LYS A 181 -2.72 -15.94 -13.05
C LYS A 181 -2.17 -15.95 -11.62
N GLN A 182 -2.78 -16.72 -10.72
CA GLN A 182 -2.33 -16.80 -9.33
C GLN A 182 -0.98 -17.51 -9.19
N LEU A 183 -0.73 -18.58 -9.94
CA LEU A 183 0.57 -19.25 -9.99
C LEU A 183 1.70 -18.29 -10.41
N THR A 184 1.46 -17.47 -11.43
CA THR A 184 2.42 -16.43 -11.86
C THR A 184 2.64 -15.39 -10.76
N TYR A 185 1.58 -14.93 -10.09
CA TYR A 185 1.69 -14.02 -8.96
C TYR A 185 2.60 -14.57 -7.85
N PHE A 186 2.33 -15.78 -7.35
CA PHE A 186 3.14 -16.38 -6.28
C PHE A 186 4.58 -16.66 -6.72
N ARG A 187 4.82 -16.99 -8.00
CA ARG A 187 6.18 -17.12 -8.54
C ARG A 187 6.94 -15.80 -8.53
N ASN A 188 6.30 -14.73 -8.99
CA ASN A 188 6.92 -13.40 -9.09
C ASN A 188 7.19 -12.78 -7.72
N GLN A 189 6.37 -13.12 -6.71
CA GLN A 189 6.48 -12.59 -5.36
C GLN A 189 7.17 -13.53 -4.37
N ARG A 190 7.65 -14.70 -4.84
CA ARG A 190 8.18 -15.79 -4.00
C ARG A 190 9.22 -15.32 -2.99
N HIS A 191 10.16 -14.47 -3.41
CA HIS A 191 11.25 -13.98 -2.55
C HIS A 191 10.79 -12.98 -1.48
N ARG A 192 9.60 -12.39 -1.63
CA ARG A 192 9.00 -11.44 -0.69
C ARG A 192 7.97 -12.07 0.26
N MET A 193 7.78 -13.39 0.21
CA MET A 193 6.75 -14.14 0.95
C MET A 193 7.33 -15.12 1.97
N ARG A 194 8.50 -14.80 2.56
CA ARG A 194 9.10 -15.59 3.65
C ARG A 194 8.47 -15.25 5.00
N TYR A 195 7.14 -15.40 5.09
CA TYR A 195 6.35 -14.91 6.21
C TYR A 195 6.74 -15.53 7.56
N ALA A 196 7.04 -16.84 7.60
CA ALA A 196 7.48 -17.50 8.82
C ALA A 196 8.77 -16.86 9.37
N ASP A 197 9.76 -16.64 8.50
CA ASP A 197 11.03 -16.00 8.86
C ASP A 197 10.83 -14.55 9.31
N TYR A 198 9.91 -13.83 8.67
CA TYR A 198 9.57 -12.46 9.03
C TYR A 198 8.91 -12.38 10.41
N LEU A 199 8.00 -13.30 10.72
CA LEU A 199 7.35 -13.40 12.02
C LEU A 199 8.34 -13.76 13.14
N GLN A 200 9.27 -14.68 12.86
CA GLN A 200 10.34 -15.03 13.79
C GLN A 200 11.24 -13.82 14.09
N GLN A 201 11.56 -13.02 13.07
CA GLN A 201 12.30 -11.76 13.21
C GLN A 201 11.46 -10.61 13.78
N GLY A 202 10.15 -10.80 13.99
CA GLY A 202 9.26 -9.74 14.48
C GLY A 202 8.92 -8.65 13.48
N LEU A 203 9.16 -8.88 12.19
CA LEU A 203 8.88 -7.90 11.14
C LEU A 203 7.38 -7.84 10.83
N PRO A 204 6.84 -6.64 10.52
CA PRO A 204 5.45 -6.52 10.10
C PRO A 204 5.23 -7.17 8.74
N ILE A 205 4.18 -8.00 8.61
CA ILE A 205 3.84 -8.70 7.36
C ILE A 205 2.56 -8.19 6.70
N ALA A 206 1.88 -7.23 7.32
CA ALA A 206 0.58 -6.72 6.89
C ALA A 206 0.53 -5.20 6.94
N SER A 207 -0.01 -4.61 5.88
CA SER A 207 -0.11 -3.17 5.61
C SER A 207 -1.34 -2.54 6.27
N GLY A 208 -1.90 -3.16 7.32
CA GLY A 208 -3.09 -2.66 8.02
C GLY A 208 -2.94 -1.21 8.52
N VAL A 209 -1.71 -0.75 8.80
CA VAL A 209 -1.42 0.65 9.12
C VAL A 209 -1.69 1.59 7.92
N VAL A 210 -1.29 1.19 6.71
CA VAL A 210 -1.56 1.90 5.47
C VAL A 210 -3.03 1.85 5.13
N GLU A 211 -3.69 0.70 5.28
CA GLU A 211 -5.14 0.57 5.08
C GLU A 211 -5.94 1.46 6.03
N ALA A 212 -5.55 1.51 7.31
CA ALA A 212 -6.12 2.41 8.29
C ALA A 212 -5.91 3.87 7.88
N ALA A 213 -4.72 4.24 7.41
CA ALA A 213 -4.46 5.58 6.88
C ALA A 213 -5.33 5.89 5.65
N CYS A 214 -5.42 4.99 4.67
CA CYS A 214 -6.33 5.13 3.52
C CYS A 214 -7.79 5.35 3.95
N LYS A 215 -8.22 4.69 5.03
CA LYS A 215 -9.56 4.84 5.60
C LYS A 215 -9.73 6.18 6.29
N THR A 216 -8.85 6.54 7.22
CA THR A 216 -9.01 7.70 8.11
C THR A 216 -8.54 9.00 7.48
N LEU A 217 -7.46 8.98 6.70
CA LEU A 217 -6.88 10.16 6.07
C LEU A 217 -7.70 10.54 4.83
N VAL A 218 -8.02 9.57 3.98
CA VAL A 218 -8.69 9.80 2.69
C VAL A 218 -10.19 9.52 2.77
N THR A 219 -10.58 8.26 2.98
CA THR A 219 -11.97 7.81 2.77
C THR A 219 -12.97 8.57 3.63
N GLN A 220 -12.73 8.68 4.94
CA GLN A 220 -13.64 9.33 5.89
C GLN A 220 -13.91 10.80 5.61
N ARG A 221 -12.98 11.50 4.92
CA ARG A 221 -13.13 12.94 4.66
C ARG A 221 -13.45 13.28 3.22
N MET A 222 -12.91 12.50 2.28
CA MET A 222 -12.93 12.86 0.87
C MET A 222 -14.12 12.23 0.12
N LYS A 223 -14.75 11.19 0.69
CA LYS A 223 -15.84 10.43 0.06
C LYS A 223 -17.20 10.59 0.74
N CYS A 224 -17.45 11.66 1.48
CA CYS A 224 -18.79 11.89 2.03
C CYS A 224 -19.76 12.31 0.92
N SER A 225 -21.07 12.20 1.19
CA SER A 225 -22.12 12.58 0.24
C SER A 225 -21.97 14.03 -0.22
N GLY A 226 -22.18 14.28 -1.52
CA GLY A 226 -22.12 15.60 -2.14
C GLY A 226 -20.72 16.19 -2.35
N MET A 227 -19.65 15.50 -1.94
CA MET A 227 -18.29 16.04 -2.03
C MET A 227 -17.71 15.91 -3.44
N ALA A 228 -17.05 16.97 -3.89
CA ALA A 228 -16.20 16.97 -5.08
C ALA A 228 -15.06 17.96 -4.89
N TRP A 229 -13.85 17.56 -5.26
CA TRP A 229 -12.64 18.32 -4.93
C TRP A 229 -11.93 18.82 -6.18
N LYS A 230 -11.44 20.06 -6.15
CA LYS A 230 -10.35 20.49 -7.03
C LYS A 230 -9.04 19.92 -6.50
N GLN A 231 -8.05 19.73 -7.37
CA GLN A 231 -6.74 19.17 -6.98
C GLN A 231 -6.11 19.90 -5.79
N ALA A 232 -5.97 21.24 -5.86
CA ALA A 232 -5.33 22.04 -4.82
C ALA A 232 -6.09 22.00 -3.49
N GLY A 233 -7.42 22.17 -3.51
CA GLY A 233 -8.24 22.17 -2.31
C GLY A 233 -8.26 20.81 -1.61
N GLY A 234 -8.33 19.72 -2.38
CA GLY A 234 -8.22 18.38 -1.83
C GLY A 234 -6.83 18.12 -1.23
N GLN A 235 -5.77 18.59 -1.88
CA GLN A 235 -4.40 18.40 -1.38
C GLN A 235 -4.17 19.15 -0.07
N ALA A 236 -4.66 20.39 0.05
CA ALA A 236 -4.56 21.15 1.30
C ALA A 236 -5.17 20.37 2.48
N ILE A 237 -6.35 19.77 2.29
CA ILE A 237 -6.99 18.94 3.31
C ILE A 237 -6.15 17.70 3.64
N LEU A 238 -5.66 16.99 2.62
CA LEU A 238 -4.83 15.80 2.87
C LEU A 238 -3.54 16.16 3.62
N THR A 239 -2.89 17.28 3.29
CA THR A 239 -1.69 17.76 3.98
C THR A 239 -1.97 18.06 5.45
N LEU A 240 -3.01 18.83 5.77
CA LEU A 240 -3.35 19.16 7.17
C LEU A 240 -3.74 17.90 7.96
N ARG A 241 -4.53 17.00 7.36
CA ARG A 241 -4.89 15.72 7.99
C ARG A 241 -3.69 14.81 8.20
N SER A 242 -2.73 14.80 7.27
CA SER A 242 -1.47 14.07 7.41
C SER A 242 -0.72 14.52 8.66
N LEU A 243 -0.60 15.84 8.88
CA LEU A 243 0.03 16.40 10.08
C LEU A 243 -0.71 16.02 11.36
N ILE A 244 -2.04 16.19 11.39
CA ILE A 244 -2.87 15.89 12.57
C ILE A 244 -2.78 14.41 12.92
N GLN A 245 -3.00 13.51 11.95
CA GLN A 245 -2.98 12.07 12.21
C GLN A 245 -1.58 11.50 12.43
N SER A 246 -0.52 12.29 12.25
CA SER A 246 0.86 11.88 12.53
C SER A 246 1.40 12.51 13.82
N ASP A 247 0.55 13.14 14.63
CA ASP A 247 0.92 13.89 15.84
C ASP A 247 1.96 14.99 15.58
N ARG A 248 1.91 15.59 14.38
CA ARG A 248 2.83 16.63 13.89
C ARG A 248 2.17 17.99 13.69
N TRP A 249 0.92 18.15 14.12
CA TRP A 249 0.14 19.37 13.93
C TRP A 249 0.86 20.62 14.46
N GLN A 250 1.28 20.60 15.73
CA GLN A 250 1.86 21.80 16.35
C GLN A 250 3.14 22.27 15.65
N ARG A 251 4.01 21.33 15.27
CA ARG A 251 5.25 21.63 14.53
C ARG A 251 4.93 22.19 13.14
N GLY A 252 4.03 21.53 12.42
CA GLY A 252 3.58 22.00 11.10
C GLY A 252 2.90 23.37 11.15
N TRP A 253 2.04 23.60 12.15
CA TRP A 253 1.36 24.88 12.34
C TRP A 253 2.33 26.03 12.60
N ASN A 254 3.38 25.80 13.40
CA ASN A 254 4.40 26.81 13.64
C ASN A 254 5.12 27.25 12.35
N LEU A 255 5.29 26.35 11.37
CA LEU A 255 5.85 26.70 10.06
C LEU A 255 4.82 27.44 9.20
N ILE A 256 3.57 26.97 9.18
CA ILE A 256 2.50 27.52 8.34
C ILE A 256 2.12 28.93 8.77
N LYS A 257 1.96 29.18 10.08
CA LYS A 257 1.49 30.48 10.60
C LYS A 257 2.44 31.64 10.26
N CYS A 258 3.74 31.36 10.11
CA CYS A 258 4.73 32.37 9.69
C CYS A 258 4.53 32.81 8.23
N ALA A 259 3.92 31.98 7.40
CA ALA A 259 3.65 32.29 5.99
C ALA A 259 2.24 32.89 5.76
N PHE A 260 1.30 32.68 6.68
CA PHE A 260 -0.07 33.20 6.59
C PHE A 260 -0.27 34.39 7.55
N CYS A 261 0.38 35.50 7.22
CA CYS A 261 0.14 36.79 7.88
C CYS A 261 -0.66 37.69 6.94
N THR A 262 -1.91 37.99 7.28
CA THR A 262 -2.69 39.02 6.60
C THR A 262 -2.72 40.26 7.49
N PRO A 263 -2.20 41.42 7.05
CA PRO A 263 -2.33 42.65 7.82
C PRO A 263 -3.82 43.01 7.93
N VAL A 264 -4.27 43.28 9.15
CA VAL A 264 -5.62 43.79 9.43
C VAL A 264 -5.50 45.20 9.97
N THR A 265 -6.25 46.12 9.37
CA THR A 265 -6.39 47.47 9.90
C THR A 265 -7.44 47.45 11.00
N ILE A 266 -7.05 47.76 12.23
CA ILE A 266 -7.97 47.96 13.35
C ILE A 266 -8.39 49.43 13.29
N CYS A 267 -9.66 49.71 12.97
CA CYS A 267 -10.21 51.06 13.08
C CYS A 267 -10.38 51.39 14.57
N ALA A 268 -9.80 52.52 14.99
CA ALA A 268 -9.96 53.09 16.33
C ALA A 268 -11.35 53.74 16.48
#